data_AF-A0A2A4JL98-F1
#
_entry.id   AF-A0A2A4JL98-F1
#
_cell.length_a   1.000
_cell.length_b   1.000
_cell.length_c   1.000
_cell.angle_alpha   90.00
_cell.angle_beta   90.00
_cell.angle_gamma   90.00
#
_symmetry.space_group_name_H-M   'P 1'
#
loop_
_entity.id
_entity.type
_entity.pdbx_description
1 polymer ?
#
loop_
_entity_poly.entity_id
_entity_poly.type
_entity_poly.pdbx_seq_one_letter_code
_entity_poly.pdbx_strand_id
1 'polypeptide(L)'
;MNQKSIIACCKELGCCDACCLRFLGLKNPTAYENPKQYVDNVSEPGVSVSPVLDEQVECGAATVPAGHQTEQTPADTSPDAASEPPNAASEPLKSASEPPNASSQPPDSASEPSDAASEPPNGASEPPDGSSEPPKKKMKVDGVCATCLGLLQPENWPQSNAMVKEMLDKKRYECDTFACALSAPIAGILRERVVALRLRDACAGYDDASLTPLKEAWKWTFGAQLARHAGLALDSGAVSPLLVTLHMEYPEDAAELEVLRALAPALFEARRAASRRFGVEFTRRSVEQALAGASLAALRA
;
A
#
# COMPACT_ATOMS: atom_id res chain seq x y z
N MET A 1 -1.11 -1.71 26.26
CA MET A 1 -0.64 -2.34 25.01
C MET A 1 0.87 -2.60 25.13
N ASN A 2 1.32 -3.84 24.94
CA ASN A 2 2.76 -4.18 25.05
C ASN A 2 3.46 -3.97 23.69
N GLN A 3 4.14 -2.84 23.53
CA GLN A 3 4.80 -2.45 22.27
C GLN A 3 5.86 -3.49 21.84
N LYS A 4 6.61 -4.07 22.78
CA LYS A 4 7.64 -5.09 22.49
C LYS A 4 7.03 -6.35 21.88
N SER A 5 5.90 -6.82 22.42
CA SER A 5 5.19 -7.99 21.90
C SER A 5 4.67 -7.76 20.47
N ILE A 6 4.16 -6.56 20.18
CA ILE A 6 3.69 -6.18 18.84
C ILE A 6 4.85 -6.17 17.85
N ILE A 7 5.97 -5.52 18.19
CA ILE A 7 7.18 -5.50 17.36
C ILE A 7 7.66 -6.92 17.08
N ALA A 8 7.81 -7.74 18.12
CA ALA A 8 8.27 -9.13 17.97
C ALA A 8 7.36 -9.92 17.03
N CYS A 9 6.04 -9.82 17.20
CA CYS A 9 5.07 -10.48 16.33
C CYS A 9 5.15 -9.96 14.88
N CYS A 10 5.23 -8.65 14.67
CA CYS A 10 5.44 -8.06 13.35
C CYS A 10 6.70 -8.60 12.66
N LYS A 11 7.82 -8.71 13.40
CA LYS A 11 9.09 -9.24 12.90
C LYS A 11 9.00 -10.73 12.53
N GLU A 12 8.34 -11.54 13.36
CA GLU A 12 8.07 -12.94 13.04
C GLU A 12 7.23 -13.11 11.78
N LEU A 13 6.28 -12.19 11.54
CA LEU A 13 5.46 -12.13 10.34
C LEU A 13 6.18 -11.54 9.10
N GLY A 14 7.44 -11.10 9.24
CA GLY A 14 8.22 -10.57 8.12
C GLY A 14 8.03 -9.06 7.85
N CYS A 15 7.58 -8.27 8.83
CA CYS A 15 7.46 -6.82 8.68
C CYS A 15 8.84 -6.13 8.75
N CYS A 16 9.03 -5.08 7.95
CA CYS A 16 10.15 -4.15 8.13
C CYS A 16 9.95 -3.27 9.37
N ASP A 17 11.00 -2.57 9.81
CA ASP A 17 10.93 -1.68 10.98
C ASP A 17 9.86 -0.61 10.85
N ALA A 18 9.75 0.04 9.69
CA ALA A 18 8.73 1.05 9.45
C ALA A 18 7.31 0.49 9.59
N CYS A 19 7.03 -0.70 9.05
CA CYS A 19 5.75 -1.37 9.27
C CYS A 19 5.51 -1.72 10.74
N CYS A 20 6.55 -2.08 11.50
CA CYS A 20 6.40 -2.29 12.94
C CYS A 20 5.89 -1.01 13.63
N LEU A 21 6.47 0.16 13.31
CA LEU A 21 5.99 1.45 13.82
C LEU A 21 4.55 1.76 13.39
N ARG A 22 4.17 1.37 12.16
CA ARG A 22 2.79 1.54 11.67
C ARG A 22 1.79 0.72 12.47
N PHE A 23 2.11 -0.54 12.73
CA PHE A 23 1.25 -1.42 13.52
C PHE A 23 1.21 -1.01 14.99
N LEU A 24 2.23 -0.30 15.51
CA LEU A 24 2.17 0.36 16.82
C LEU A 24 1.27 1.61 16.83
N GLY A 25 0.82 2.09 15.68
CA GLY A 25 0.05 3.32 15.56
C GLY A 25 0.86 4.59 15.81
N LEU A 26 2.18 4.54 15.65
CA LEU A 26 3.04 5.69 15.88
C LEU A 26 2.85 6.73 14.76
N LYS A 27 2.48 7.96 15.14
CA LYS A 27 2.27 9.11 14.24
C LYS A 27 3.33 10.19 14.46
N ASN A 28 4.60 9.80 14.35
CA ASN A 28 5.74 10.70 14.53
C ASN A 28 6.66 10.61 13.29
N PRO A 29 6.74 11.64 12.44
CA PRO A 29 7.57 11.64 11.23
C PRO A 29 9.04 11.29 11.50
N THR A 30 9.64 11.84 12.56
CA THR A 30 11.04 11.59 12.93
C THR A 30 11.30 10.12 13.23
N ALA A 31 10.30 9.38 13.73
CA ALA A 31 10.42 7.94 13.93
C ALA A 31 10.52 7.15 12.62
N TYR A 32 9.87 7.62 11.57
CA TYR A 32 9.90 7.01 10.25
C TYR A 32 11.16 7.35 9.46
N GLU A 33 11.86 8.44 9.77
CA GLU A 33 13.16 8.71 9.17
C GLU A 33 14.23 7.70 9.63
N ASN A 34 14.12 7.16 10.84
CA ASN A 34 15.08 6.23 11.45
C ASN A 34 14.39 5.04 12.13
N PRO A 35 13.60 4.23 11.40
CA PRO A 35 12.67 3.28 12.01
C PRO A 35 13.37 2.18 12.80
N LYS A 36 14.55 1.74 12.33
CA LYS A 36 15.36 0.74 13.01
C LYS A 36 15.79 1.19 14.41
N GLN A 37 16.28 2.42 14.54
CA GLN A 37 16.71 2.96 15.83
C GLN A 37 15.54 3.01 16.83
N TYR A 38 14.35 3.40 16.37
CA TYR A 38 13.16 3.44 17.22
C TYR A 38 12.72 2.05 17.66
N VAL A 39 12.72 1.08 16.75
CA VAL A 39 12.40 -0.32 17.07
C VAL A 39 13.39 -0.91 18.07
N ASP A 40 14.68 -0.64 17.89
CA ASP A 40 15.73 -1.08 18.81
C ASP A 40 15.54 -0.43 20.20
N ASN A 41 15.26 0.88 20.27
CA ASN A 41 15.00 1.60 21.53
C ASN A 41 13.78 1.08 22.30
N VAL A 42 12.69 0.76 21.59
CA VAL A 42 11.48 0.19 22.22
C VAL A 42 11.76 -1.22 22.75
N SER A 43 12.74 -1.93 22.18
CA SER A 43 13.10 -3.29 22.57
C SER A 43 13.99 -3.34 23.83
N GLU A 44 14.74 -2.28 24.12
CA GLU A 44 15.59 -2.15 25.31
C GLU A 44 14.78 -2.15 26.64
N PRO A 45 15.24 -2.82 27.70
CA PRO A 45 14.58 -2.79 29.00
C PRO A 45 14.72 -1.41 29.68
N GLY A 46 13.59 -0.73 29.93
CA GLY A 46 13.53 0.50 30.74
C GLY A 46 13.24 1.81 30.01
N VAL A 47 13.10 1.80 28.68
CA VAL A 47 12.75 3.01 27.90
C VAL A 47 11.26 2.98 27.54
N SER A 48 10.45 3.79 28.23
CA SER A 48 9.07 4.05 27.81
C SER A 48 9.08 5.14 26.73
N VAL A 49 8.81 4.77 25.48
CA VAL A 49 8.56 5.76 24.43
C VAL A 49 7.12 6.24 24.61
N SER A 50 6.97 7.40 25.26
CA SER A 50 5.67 8.07 25.39
C SER A 50 5.18 8.50 24.01
N PRO A 51 3.88 8.34 23.69
CA PRO A 51 3.33 9.00 22.52
C PRO A 51 3.40 10.50 22.77
N VAL A 52 4.24 11.20 22.01
CA VAL A 52 4.19 12.67 21.95
C VAL A 52 2.88 13.00 21.27
N LEU A 53 1.89 13.39 22.07
CA LEU A 53 0.69 14.07 21.58
C LEU A 53 1.14 15.42 21.03
N ASP A 54 0.61 15.79 19.86
CA ASP A 54 0.80 17.06 19.16
C ASP A 54 1.20 18.23 20.07
N GLU A 55 2.49 18.51 20.13
CA GLU A 55 2.96 19.86 20.41
C GLU A 55 3.17 20.51 19.04
N GLN A 56 2.35 21.52 18.76
CA GLN A 56 2.43 22.34 17.57
C GLN A 56 3.86 22.88 17.46
N VAL A 57 4.66 22.31 16.56
CA VAL A 57 5.96 22.85 16.20
C VAL A 57 5.70 24.08 15.35
N GLU A 58 5.56 25.23 16.00
CA GLU A 58 5.77 26.53 15.36
C GLU A 58 7.19 26.55 14.78
N CYS A 59 7.27 26.58 13.45
CA CYS A 59 8.51 26.74 12.73
C CYS A 59 9.05 28.15 13.04
N GLY A 60 10.18 28.21 13.74
CA GLY A 60 10.82 29.46 14.14
C GLY A 60 11.13 30.37 12.94
N ALA A 61 10.48 31.54 12.92
CA ALA A 61 10.81 32.61 12.01
C ALA A 61 12.12 33.28 12.44
N ALA A 62 13.07 33.36 11.51
CA ALA A 62 14.25 34.18 11.67
C ALA A 62 13.86 35.67 11.55
N THR A 63 14.00 36.41 12.66
CA THR A 63 13.93 37.87 12.73
C THR A 63 15.13 38.55 12.07
N VAL A 64 14.88 39.55 11.21
CA VAL A 64 15.50 40.91 11.21
C VAL A 64 14.74 41.86 10.25
N PRO A 65 14.81 43.21 10.38
CA PRO A 65 13.61 44.02 10.62
C PRO A 65 13.26 45.11 9.59
N ALA A 66 12.07 45.69 9.82
CA ALA A 66 11.65 47.09 9.64
C ALA A 66 11.40 47.65 8.22
N GLY A 67 10.16 48.12 8.03
CA GLY A 67 9.77 49.06 6.99
C GLY A 67 8.26 49.31 6.98
N HIS A 68 7.81 50.35 7.71
CA HIS A 68 6.45 50.87 7.72
C HIS A 68 5.92 51.22 6.30
N GLN A 69 4.65 50.92 6.03
CA GLN A 69 3.60 51.94 5.91
C GLN A 69 2.19 51.33 5.77
N THR A 70 1.28 52.00 6.47
CA THR A 70 -0.18 51.91 6.58
C THR A 70 -0.94 52.15 5.28
N GLU A 71 -2.08 51.47 5.07
CA GLU A 71 -3.42 52.04 4.78
C GLU A 71 -4.45 50.90 4.60
N GLN A 72 -5.42 50.78 5.52
CA GLN A 72 -6.85 51.11 5.36
C GLN A 72 -7.71 50.02 4.67
N THR A 73 -8.56 49.38 5.49
CA THR A 73 -9.77 48.61 5.17
C THR A 73 -10.93 49.56 4.77
N PRO A 74 -11.96 49.09 4.03
CA PRO A 74 -13.11 48.50 4.72
C PRO A 74 -13.69 47.24 4.06
N ALA A 75 -14.50 46.56 4.88
CA ALA A 75 -15.23 45.33 4.67
C ALA A 75 -16.24 45.39 3.51
N ASP A 76 -16.49 44.22 2.90
CA ASP A 76 -17.86 43.83 2.61
C ASP A 76 -18.03 42.30 2.65
N THR A 77 -19.16 41.90 3.22
CA THR A 77 -19.56 40.55 3.62
C THR A 77 -20.19 39.75 2.48
N SER A 78 -19.82 38.47 2.33
CA SER A 78 -20.52 37.47 1.49
C SER A 78 -21.08 36.34 2.35
N PRO A 79 -22.29 35.81 2.08
CA PRO A 79 -22.77 34.59 2.72
C PRO A 79 -22.51 33.33 1.87
N ASP A 80 -22.43 32.21 2.60
CA ASP A 80 -22.39 30.80 2.17
C ASP A 80 -23.26 30.43 0.96
N ALA A 81 -22.73 29.53 0.12
CA ALA A 81 -23.42 28.31 -0.30
C ALA A 81 -22.49 27.36 -1.07
N ALA A 82 -22.32 26.16 -0.54
CA ALA A 82 -21.71 25.01 -1.20
C ALA A 82 -22.49 24.63 -2.46
N SER A 83 -21.79 24.31 -3.56
CA SER A 83 -22.34 23.55 -4.68
C SER A 83 -21.19 22.88 -5.45
N GLU A 84 -21.16 21.54 -5.40
CA GLU A 84 -20.33 20.67 -6.24
C GLU A 84 -20.60 20.91 -7.73
N PRO A 85 -19.61 20.81 -8.63
CA PRO A 85 -19.88 20.78 -10.06
C PRO A 85 -20.26 19.36 -10.52
N PRO A 86 -21.30 19.22 -11.37
CA PRO A 86 -21.78 17.94 -11.87
C PRO A 86 -20.91 17.43 -13.03
N ASN A 87 -20.58 16.14 -13.03
CA ASN A 87 -19.96 15.48 -14.17
C ASN A 87 -21.00 15.22 -15.26
N ALA A 88 -21.03 16.09 -16.27
CA ALA A 88 -21.77 15.89 -17.51
C ALA A 88 -20.94 15.01 -18.47
N ALA A 89 -21.34 13.75 -18.60
CA ALA A 89 -20.83 12.87 -19.66
C ALA A 89 -21.42 13.32 -21.01
N SER A 90 -20.56 13.82 -21.90
CA SER A 90 -20.91 14.04 -23.30
C SER A 90 -20.51 12.78 -24.09
N GLU A 91 -21.50 12.07 -24.64
CA GLU A 91 -21.28 11.05 -25.66
C GLU A 91 -20.78 11.68 -26.97
N PRO A 92 -20.05 10.93 -27.80
CA PRO A 92 -20.21 11.08 -29.24
C PRO A 92 -20.70 9.80 -29.92
N LEU A 93 -21.54 10.07 -30.89
CA LEU A 93 -22.31 9.20 -31.75
C LEU A 93 -21.50 8.21 -32.60
N LYS A 94 -22.20 7.12 -32.93
CA LYS A 94 -21.90 6.06 -33.89
C LYS A 94 -21.29 6.56 -35.20
N SER A 95 -20.31 5.80 -35.71
CA SER A 95 -20.21 5.54 -37.13
C SER A 95 -19.71 4.12 -37.38
N ALA A 96 -20.48 3.38 -38.17
CA ALA A 96 -20.25 2.00 -38.55
C ALA A 96 -19.25 1.92 -39.70
N SER A 97 -18.45 0.84 -39.74
CA SER A 97 -17.99 0.15 -40.95
C SER A 97 -17.22 -1.12 -40.54
N GLU A 98 -17.81 -2.29 -40.77
CA GLU A 98 -17.10 -3.58 -40.78
C GLU A 98 -16.18 -3.71 -42.01
N PRO A 99 -15.12 -4.52 -41.92
CA PRO A 99 -14.90 -5.53 -42.97
C PRO A 99 -14.46 -6.90 -42.43
N PRO A 100 -14.42 -7.94 -43.29
CA PRO A 100 -14.95 -9.25 -42.95
C PRO A 100 -13.94 -10.27 -42.43
N ASN A 101 -14.54 -11.26 -41.79
CA ASN A 101 -14.04 -12.56 -41.37
C ASN A 101 -13.25 -13.30 -42.47
N ALA A 102 -12.08 -13.82 -42.11
CA ALA A 102 -11.37 -14.83 -42.90
C ALA A 102 -10.85 -15.93 -41.95
N SER A 103 -11.62 -17.01 -41.86
CA SER A 103 -11.18 -18.30 -41.35
C SER A 103 -9.99 -18.82 -42.13
N SER A 104 -9.01 -19.38 -41.42
CA SER A 104 -8.11 -20.40 -41.96
C SER A 104 -7.60 -21.27 -40.80
N GLN A 105 -8.19 -22.46 -40.66
CA GLN A 105 -7.57 -23.58 -39.93
C GLN A 105 -6.39 -24.14 -40.75
N PRO A 106 -5.43 -24.79 -40.09
CA PRO A 106 -4.77 -25.96 -40.66
C PRO A 106 -4.86 -27.20 -39.73
N PRO A 107 -4.52 -28.40 -40.27
CA PRO A 107 -5.24 -29.64 -39.98
C PRO A 107 -4.56 -30.56 -38.96
N ASP A 108 -5.37 -31.52 -38.49
CA ASP A 108 -5.00 -32.73 -37.76
C ASP A 108 -3.91 -33.52 -38.47
N SER A 109 -2.99 -34.08 -37.69
CA SER A 109 -2.18 -35.24 -38.10
C SER A 109 -1.94 -36.12 -36.90
N ALA A 110 -2.63 -37.26 -36.92
CA ALA A 110 -2.47 -38.38 -36.03
C ALA A 110 -1.13 -39.10 -36.29
N SER A 111 -0.52 -39.63 -35.23
CA SER A 111 0.40 -40.76 -35.25
C SER A 111 0.43 -41.37 -33.85
N GLU A 112 -0.12 -42.57 -33.69
CA GLU A 112 0.20 -43.47 -32.58
C GLU A 112 1.63 -44.02 -32.76
N PRO A 113 2.26 -44.55 -31.70
CA PRO A 113 2.31 -46.01 -31.60
C PRO A 113 2.32 -46.63 -30.17
N SER A 114 1.55 -47.71 -30.05
CA SER A 114 1.78 -49.04 -29.44
C SER A 114 2.45 -49.27 -28.08
N ASP A 115 1.80 -50.19 -27.35
CA ASP A 115 2.06 -50.85 -26.07
C ASP A 115 3.49 -51.36 -25.76
N ALA A 116 3.85 -51.30 -24.48
CA ALA A 116 4.60 -52.35 -23.80
C ALA A 116 4.33 -52.33 -22.28
N ALA A 117 3.86 -53.47 -21.77
CA ALA A 117 3.52 -53.74 -20.38
C ALA A 117 4.74 -53.84 -19.45
N SER A 118 4.56 -53.50 -18.17
CA SER A 118 5.21 -54.13 -16.99
C SER A 118 4.58 -53.60 -15.67
N GLU A 119 3.80 -54.43 -14.97
CA GLU A 119 3.68 -54.41 -13.49
C GLU A 119 4.87 -55.23 -12.89
N PRO A 120 5.13 -55.38 -11.56
CA PRO A 120 4.42 -54.96 -10.31
C PRO A 120 5.45 -54.35 -9.26
N PRO A 121 5.28 -54.30 -7.90
CA PRO A 121 4.20 -54.77 -7.04
C PRO A 121 3.71 -53.83 -5.90
N ASN A 122 2.58 -54.26 -5.33
CA ASN A 122 1.98 -53.84 -4.07
C ASN A 122 2.98 -53.78 -2.90
N GLY A 123 3.00 -52.64 -2.22
CA GLY A 123 3.53 -52.48 -0.87
C GLY A 123 2.51 -51.73 -0.03
N ALA A 124 1.77 -52.48 0.81
CA ALA A 124 0.88 -51.91 1.81
C ALA A 124 1.70 -51.14 2.86
N SER A 125 1.23 -49.95 3.23
CA SER A 125 1.60 -49.29 4.49
C SER A 125 0.43 -48.44 4.94
N GLU A 126 -0.12 -48.79 6.11
CA GLU A 126 -1.15 -48.05 6.84
C GLU A 126 -0.66 -46.63 7.16
N PRO A 127 -1.54 -45.61 7.22
CA PRO A 127 -1.14 -44.28 7.66
C PRO A 127 -1.10 -44.23 9.21
N PRO A 128 0.00 -43.76 9.83
CA PRO A 128 -0.07 -43.39 11.23
C PRO A 128 -0.84 -42.08 11.36
N ASP A 129 -1.93 -42.16 12.11
CA ASP A 129 -2.60 -41.02 12.73
C ASP A 129 -1.63 -40.36 13.71
N GLY A 130 -1.28 -39.11 13.43
CA GLY A 130 -0.22 -38.39 14.11
C GLY A 130 -0.35 -36.91 13.81
N SER A 131 -1.31 -36.28 14.48
CA SER A 131 -1.53 -34.83 14.58
C SER A 131 -0.21 -34.05 14.60
N SER A 132 0.24 -33.64 13.41
CA SER A 132 1.26 -32.60 13.25
C SER A 132 0.54 -31.38 12.72
N GLU A 133 0.33 -30.43 13.63
CA GLU A 133 -0.11 -29.09 13.30
C GLU A 133 0.76 -28.56 12.15
N PRO A 134 0.19 -28.09 11.02
CA PRO A 134 0.97 -27.79 9.84
C PRO A 134 1.97 -26.65 10.15
N PRO A 135 3.22 -26.77 9.66
CA PRO A 135 4.26 -25.80 9.96
C PRO A 135 3.83 -24.40 9.51
N LYS A 136 3.89 -23.44 10.44
CA LYS A 136 3.71 -22.01 10.15
C LYS A 136 4.70 -21.61 9.06
N LYS A 137 4.30 -21.67 7.79
CA LYS A 137 5.11 -21.19 6.66
C LYS A 137 5.47 -19.74 6.96
N LYS A 138 6.75 -19.50 7.25
CA LYS A 138 7.28 -18.16 7.47
C LYS A 138 7.04 -17.38 6.18
N MET A 139 6.31 -16.26 6.29
CA MET A 139 6.04 -15.34 5.18
C MET A 139 7.31 -14.51 4.93
N LYS A 140 8.42 -15.16 4.59
CA LYS A 140 9.67 -14.50 4.19
C LYS A 140 9.81 -14.63 2.68
N VAL A 141 9.41 -13.58 1.98
CA VAL A 141 9.82 -13.34 0.60
C VAL A 141 11.10 -12.51 0.69
N ASP A 142 12.25 -13.12 0.40
CA ASP A 142 13.54 -12.50 0.04
C ASP A 142 13.85 -11.10 0.62
N GLY A 143 13.76 -10.93 1.93
CA GLY A 143 14.07 -9.64 2.59
C GLY A 143 13.09 -8.50 2.28
N VAL A 144 12.05 -8.74 1.48
CA VAL A 144 10.97 -7.81 1.19
C VAL A 144 9.92 -7.90 2.29
N CYS A 145 9.45 -6.74 2.74
CA CYS A 145 8.46 -6.65 3.80
C CYS A 145 7.16 -7.34 3.39
N ALA A 146 6.69 -8.24 4.26
CA ALA A 146 5.47 -9.01 4.06
C ALA A 146 4.20 -8.14 3.93
N THR A 147 4.22 -6.91 4.45
CA THR A 147 3.07 -5.97 4.40
C THR A 147 3.20 -4.90 3.33
N CYS A 148 4.30 -4.15 3.30
CA CYS A 148 4.41 -2.98 2.43
C CYS A 148 5.07 -3.26 1.08
N LEU A 149 5.39 -4.52 0.75
CA LEU A 149 5.99 -4.88 -0.54
C LEU A 149 7.27 -4.10 -0.85
N GLY A 150 8.05 -3.77 0.19
CA GLY A 150 9.28 -3.00 0.01
C GLY A 150 9.12 -1.48 -0.11
N LEU A 151 7.90 -0.96 -0.07
CA LEU A 151 7.64 0.49 -0.20
C LEU A 151 8.29 1.33 0.90
N LEU A 152 8.44 0.77 2.10
CA LEU A 152 9.06 1.45 3.26
C LEU A 152 10.49 0.95 3.54
N GLN A 153 11.14 0.35 2.54
CA GLN A 153 12.50 -0.19 2.64
C GLN A 153 13.43 0.65 1.74
N PRO A 154 14.34 1.47 2.33
CA PRO A 154 15.18 2.41 1.59
C PRO A 154 15.99 1.78 0.45
N GLU A 155 16.32 0.50 0.57
CA GLU A 155 17.10 -0.26 -0.40
C GLU A 155 16.39 -0.37 -1.76
N ASN A 156 15.06 -0.21 -1.79
CA ASN A 156 14.23 -0.33 -2.99
C ASN A 156 13.93 1.02 -3.67
N TRP A 157 14.37 2.14 -3.09
CA TRP A 157 14.05 3.48 -3.60
C TRP A 157 14.95 4.04 -4.72
N PRO A 158 16.20 3.59 -4.96
CA PRO A 158 17.10 4.24 -5.91
C PRO A 158 16.52 4.42 -7.32
N GLN A 159 15.82 3.43 -7.86
CA GLN A 159 15.20 3.52 -9.19
C GLN A 159 14.11 4.59 -9.24
N SER A 160 13.24 4.64 -8.22
CA SER A 160 12.16 5.63 -8.14
C SER A 160 12.72 7.04 -7.98
N ASN A 161 13.76 7.19 -7.15
CA ASN A 161 14.45 8.47 -6.95
C ASN A 161 15.08 8.99 -8.25
N ALA A 162 15.79 8.12 -8.97
CA ALA A 162 16.40 8.46 -10.25
C ALA A 162 15.34 8.88 -11.29
N MET A 163 14.24 8.14 -11.38
CA MET A 163 13.14 8.46 -12.30
C MET A 163 12.51 9.81 -11.99
N VAL A 164 12.20 10.09 -10.72
CA VAL A 164 11.64 11.38 -10.31
C VAL A 164 12.63 12.50 -10.63
N LYS A 165 13.91 12.34 -10.27
CA LYS A 165 14.93 13.35 -10.54
C LYS A 165 15.08 13.64 -12.03
N GLU A 166 15.15 12.60 -12.87
CA GLU A 166 15.22 12.77 -14.33
C GLU A 166 14.00 13.54 -14.86
N MET A 167 12.80 13.22 -14.37
CA MET A 167 11.58 13.92 -14.77
C MET A 167 11.60 15.40 -14.37
N LEU A 168 12.04 15.71 -13.15
CA LEU A 168 12.16 17.09 -12.67
C LEU A 168 13.19 17.88 -13.50
N ASP A 169 14.38 17.31 -13.72
CA ASP A 169 15.46 17.93 -14.48
C ASP A 169 15.05 18.18 -15.94
N LYS A 170 14.30 17.25 -16.54
CA LYS A 170 13.79 17.36 -17.92
C LYS A 170 12.68 18.41 -18.06
N LYS A 171 11.78 18.49 -17.08
CA LYS A 171 10.61 19.38 -17.13
C LYS A 171 10.94 20.81 -16.69
N ARG A 172 12.00 20.99 -15.89
CA ARG A 172 12.49 22.30 -15.43
C ARG A 172 11.38 23.13 -14.77
N TYR A 173 10.63 22.52 -13.87
CA TYR A 173 9.62 23.22 -13.10
C TYR A 173 10.29 24.29 -12.23
N GLU A 174 9.69 25.47 -12.17
CA GLU A 174 10.13 26.58 -11.31
C GLU A 174 9.37 26.51 -9.98
N CYS A 175 9.83 25.63 -9.09
CA CYS A 175 9.27 25.50 -7.75
C CYS A 175 10.29 24.92 -6.78
N ASP A 176 10.30 25.42 -5.54
CA ASP A 176 11.19 24.96 -4.48
C ASP A 176 10.53 23.91 -3.57
N THR A 177 9.21 23.69 -3.75
CA THR A 177 8.42 22.73 -2.98
C THR A 177 7.74 21.71 -3.88
N PHE A 178 7.46 20.54 -3.34
CA PHE A 178 6.59 19.54 -3.96
C PHE A 178 5.69 18.88 -2.92
N ALA A 179 4.50 18.47 -3.34
CA ALA A 179 3.66 17.51 -2.65
C ALA A 179 3.88 16.11 -3.27
N CYS A 180 3.77 15.06 -2.46
CA CYS A 180 3.89 13.68 -2.94
C CYS A 180 2.61 12.86 -2.72
N ALA A 181 2.27 12.05 -3.73
CA ALA A 181 1.17 11.11 -3.68
C ALA A 181 1.64 9.71 -4.07
N LEU A 182 1.07 8.71 -3.40
CA LEU A 182 1.33 7.30 -3.63
C LEU A 182 0.06 6.60 -4.10
N SER A 183 0.16 5.89 -5.22
CA SER A 183 -0.74 4.81 -5.61
C SER A 183 -0.05 3.48 -5.33
N ALA A 184 -0.35 2.87 -4.19
CA ALA A 184 0.23 1.60 -3.74
C ALA A 184 -0.54 0.38 -4.30
N PRO A 185 0.09 -0.80 -4.40
CA PRO A 185 -0.59 -2.04 -4.75
C PRO A 185 -1.75 -2.35 -3.79
N ILE A 186 -2.85 -2.86 -4.32
CA ILE A 186 -4.08 -3.08 -3.56
C ILE A 186 -3.93 -4.27 -2.60
N ALA A 187 -3.11 -5.27 -2.95
CA ALA A 187 -2.73 -6.38 -2.08
C ALA A 187 -2.07 -5.91 -0.78
N GLY A 188 -1.49 -4.71 -0.74
CA GLY A 188 -1.02 -4.09 0.50
C GLY A 188 -2.12 -3.98 1.58
N ILE A 189 -3.38 -3.74 1.17
CA ILE A 189 -4.53 -3.66 2.08
C ILE A 189 -4.87 -5.05 2.65
N LEU A 190 -4.84 -6.08 1.80
CA LEU A 190 -5.06 -7.47 2.20
C LEU A 190 -3.96 -7.92 3.19
N ARG A 191 -2.70 -7.71 2.83
CA ARG A 191 -1.53 -8.07 3.66
C ARG A 191 -1.56 -7.36 5.01
N GLU A 192 -1.90 -6.07 5.02
CA GLU A 192 -2.08 -5.29 6.25
C GLU A 192 -3.18 -5.87 7.14
N ARG A 193 -4.34 -6.20 6.56
CA ARG A 193 -5.45 -6.80 7.30
C ARG A 193 -5.07 -8.15 7.90
N VAL A 194 -4.37 -8.99 7.14
CA VAL A 194 -3.87 -10.30 7.63
C VAL A 194 -2.95 -10.10 8.83
N VAL A 195 -1.99 -9.17 8.77
CA VAL A 195 -1.09 -8.90 9.90
C VAL A 195 -1.84 -8.33 11.10
N ALA A 196 -2.75 -7.36 10.90
CA ALA A 196 -3.56 -6.79 11.97
C ALA A 196 -4.41 -7.85 12.69
N LEU A 197 -5.00 -8.79 11.95
CA LEU A 197 -5.71 -9.92 12.54
C LEU A 197 -4.78 -10.84 13.34
N ARG A 198 -3.58 -11.15 12.83
CA ARG A 198 -2.59 -11.98 13.55
C ARG A 198 -2.15 -11.30 14.85
N LEU A 199 -1.99 -9.99 14.83
CA LEU A 199 -1.65 -9.20 16.01
C LEU A 199 -2.79 -9.21 17.04
N ARG A 200 -4.06 -9.12 16.61
CA ARG A 200 -5.20 -9.28 17.53
C ARG A 200 -5.19 -10.63 18.24
N ASP A 201 -4.87 -11.71 17.53
CA ASP A 201 -4.82 -13.05 18.10
C ASP A 201 -3.62 -13.24 19.05
N ALA A 202 -2.47 -12.61 18.74
CA ALA A 202 -1.22 -12.84 19.46
C ALA A 202 -0.94 -11.82 20.58
N CYS A 203 -1.47 -10.60 20.49
CA CYS A 203 -1.14 -9.48 21.37
C CYS A 203 -2.39 -8.98 22.10
N ALA A 204 -2.47 -9.22 23.40
CA ALA A 204 -3.57 -8.75 24.23
C ALA A 204 -3.70 -7.22 24.20
N GLY A 205 -4.91 -6.73 23.91
CA GLY A 205 -5.22 -5.30 23.84
C GLY A 205 -4.65 -4.59 22.61
N TYR A 206 -4.38 -5.32 21.53
CA TYR A 206 -4.06 -4.73 20.24
C TYR A 206 -5.30 -4.08 19.60
N ASP A 207 -5.14 -2.84 19.12
CA ASP A 207 -6.19 -2.06 18.45
C ASP A 207 -5.70 -1.63 17.07
N ASP A 208 -6.29 -2.20 16.01
CA ASP A 208 -5.96 -1.87 14.63
C ASP A 208 -6.54 -0.55 14.16
N ALA A 209 -7.46 0.09 14.90
CA ALA A 209 -7.93 1.43 14.59
C ALA A 209 -6.84 2.50 14.77
N SER A 210 -5.82 2.19 15.59
CA SER A 210 -4.68 3.08 15.82
C SER A 210 -3.63 3.02 14.70
N LEU A 211 -3.74 2.07 13.76
CA LEU A 211 -2.75 1.81 12.72
C LEU A 211 -2.43 3.05 11.87
N THR A 212 -1.14 3.33 11.70
CA THR A 212 -0.69 4.42 10.83
C THR A 212 -0.83 4.02 9.35
N PRO A 213 -1.61 4.78 8.55
CA PRO A 213 -1.84 4.44 7.14
C PRO A 213 -0.53 4.38 6.34
N LEU A 214 -0.47 3.46 5.36
CA LEU A 214 0.73 3.25 4.54
C LEU A 214 1.16 4.52 3.83
N LYS A 215 0.19 5.28 3.29
CA LYS A 215 0.44 6.52 2.56
C LYS A 215 1.10 7.58 3.45
N GLU A 216 0.67 7.68 4.71
CA GLU A 216 1.26 8.64 5.67
C GLU A 216 2.67 8.22 6.07
N ALA A 217 2.86 6.96 6.45
CA ALA A 217 4.20 6.43 6.74
C ALA A 217 5.15 6.53 5.53
N TRP A 218 4.64 6.37 4.31
CA TRP A 218 5.43 6.52 3.10
C TRP A 218 5.86 7.98 2.85
N LYS A 219 5.00 8.97 3.13
CA LYS A 219 5.39 10.39 3.06
C LYS A 219 6.52 10.71 4.04
N TRP A 220 6.43 10.23 5.28
CA TRP A 220 7.44 10.45 6.32
C TRP A 220 8.75 9.68 6.09
N THR A 221 8.70 8.58 5.33
CA THR A 221 9.89 7.81 4.93
C THR A 221 10.42 8.30 3.57
N PHE A 222 9.88 7.74 2.48
CA PHE A 222 10.28 8.01 1.11
C PHE A 222 10.15 9.48 0.74
N GLY A 223 9.05 10.16 1.10
CA GLY A 223 8.85 11.57 0.77
C GLY A 223 9.96 12.47 1.32
N ALA A 224 10.30 12.32 2.60
CA ALA A 224 11.38 13.07 3.25
C ALA A 224 12.77 12.74 2.66
N GLN A 225 12.99 11.51 2.23
CA GLN A 225 14.23 11.12 1.55
C GLN A 225 14.31 11.66 0.12
N LEU A 226 13.21 11.63 -0.63
CA LEU A 226 13.10 12.17 -1.98
C LEU A 226 13.33 13.68 -2.00
N ALA A 227 12.83 14.41 -1.01
CA ALA A 227 13.08 15.84 -0.84
C ALA A 227 14.58 16.17 -0.83
N ARG A 228 15.35 15.43 -0.02
CA ARG A 228 16.81 15.54 0.03
C ARG A 228 17.48 15.16 -1.29
N HIS A 229 16.97 14.13 -1.98
CA HIS A 229 17.53 13.66 -3.25
C HIS A 229 17.26 14.63 -4.41
N ALA A 230 16.07 15.22 -4.46
CA ALA A 230 15.64 16.16 -5.49
C ALA A 230 16.13 17.60 -5.24
N GLY A 231 16.54 17.92 -4.00
CA GLY A 231 16.89 19.28 -3.61
C GLY A 231 15.67 20.20 -3.48
N LEU A 232 14.51 19.63 -3.14
CA LEU A 232 13.24 20.34 -2.97
C LEU A 232 12.72 20.16 -1.55
N ALA A 233 11.92 21.09 -1.06
CA ALA A 233 11.21 20.95 0.20
C ALA A 233 9.92 20.14 0.02
N LEU A 234 9.68 19.17 0.90
CA LEU A 234 8.40 18.45 0.94
C LEU A 234 7.37 19.29 1.68
N ASP A 235 6.28 19.66 1.01
CA ASP A 235 5.12 20.29 1.63
C ASP A 235 4.01 19.24 1.80
N SER A 236 3.81 18.82 3.05
CA SER A 236 2.80 17.82 3.41
C SER A 236 1.42 18.42 3.70
N GLY A 237 1.28 19.76 3.73
CA GLY A 237 0.16 20.45 4.38
C GLY A 237 -0.43 21.66 3.65
N ALA A 238 0.16 22.16 2.58
CA ALA A 238 -0.42 23.23 1.76
C ALA A 238 -0.23 22.94 0.27
N VAL A 239 -1.00 23.64 -0.58
CA VAL A 239 -1.09 23.40 -2.03
C VAL A 239 0.26 23.69 -2.69
N SER A 240 1.17 22.72 -2.68
CA SER A 240 2.38 22.81 -3.47
C SER A 240 2.01 22.89 -4.96
N PRO A 241 2.64 23.79 -5.75
CA PRO A 241 2.35 23.93 -7.16
C PRO A 241 2.77 22.69 -7.97
N LEU A 242 3.62 21.83 -7.39
CA LEU A 242 4.10 20.60 -7.99
C LEU A 242 3.60 19.39 -7.21
N LEU A 243 2.85 18.52 -7.88
CA LEU A 243 2.45 17.22 -7.35
C LEU A 243 3.25 16.11 -8.04
N VAL A 244 4.08 15.40 -7.25
CA VAL A 244 4.78 14.20 -7.69
C VAL A 244 3.96 12.97 -7.27
N THR A 245 3.39 12.26 -8.26
CA THR A 245 2.63 11.03 -8.00
C THR A 245 3.45 9.81 -8.40
N LEU A 246 3.68 8.90 -7.45
CA LEU A 246 4.31 7.61 -7.69
C LEU A 246 3.25 6.53 -7.79
N HIS A 247 3.27 5.82 -8.91
CA HIS A 247 2.46 4.63 -9.16
C HIS A 247 3.34 3.40 -8.97
N MET A 248 2.99 2.58 -7.99
CA MET A 248 3.73 1.39 -7.64
C MET A 248 2.95 0.17 -8.10
N GLU A 249 3.55 -0.61 -8.98
CA GLU A 249 2.96 -1.81 -9.55
C GLU A 249 3.52 -3.05 -8.85
N TYR A 250 2.64 -4.05 -8.65
CA TYR A 250 3.01 -5.34 -8.11
C TYR A 250 2.45 -6.42 -9.06
N PRO A 251 3.30 -7.23 -9.72
CA PRO A 251 2.82 -8.17 -10.74
C PRO A 251 1.80 -9.19 -10.22
N GLU A 252 1.92 -9.62 -8.97
CA GLU A 252 1.04 -10.62 -8.36
C GLU A 252 -0.16 -10.00 -7.61
N ASP A 253 -0.42 -8.69 -7.76
CA ASP A 253 -1.47 -7.96 -7.02
C ASP A 253 -2.84 -8.61 -7.21
N ALA A 254 -3.23 -8.90 -8.45
CA ALA A 254 -4.50 -9.54 -8.75
C ALA A 254 -4.58 -10.99 -8.24
N ALA A 255 -3.47 -11.74 -8.30
CA ALA A 255 -3.42 -13.13 -7.86
C ALA A 255 -3.61 -13.25 -6.34
N GLU A 256 -3.03 -12.35 -5.54
CA GLU A 256 -3.23 -12.35 -4.09
C GLU A 256 -4.65 -11.96 -3.68
N LEU A 257 -5.29 -11.07 -4.45
CA LEU A 257 -6.64 -10.59 -4.17
C LEU A 257 -7.74 -11.59 -4.56
N GLU A 258 -7.40 -12.68 -5.23
CA GLU A 258 -8.34 -13.70 -5.68
C GLU A 258 -9.21 -14.26 -4.55
N VAL A 259 -8.63 -14.44 -3.35
CA VAL A 259 -9.33 -14.90 -2.14
C VAL A 259 -10.55 -14.04 -1.81
N LEU A 260 -10.54 -12.76 -2.18
CA LEU A 260 -11.65 -11.84 -1.91
C LEU A 260 -12.89 -12.13 -2.76
N ARG A 261 -12.74 -12.80 -3.91
CA ARG A 261 -13.89 -13.22 -4.71
C ARG A 261 -14.72 -14.29 -4.00
N ALA A 262 -14.07 -15.19 -3.27
CA ALA A 262 -14.77 -16.18 -2.44
C ALA A 262 -15.37 -15.52 -1.20
N LEU A 263 -14.67 -14.54 -0.62
CA LEU A 263 -15.10 -13.84 0.60
C LEU A 263 -16.32 -12.93 0.38
N ALA A 264 -16.35 -12.18 -0.71
CA ALA A 264 -17.38 -11.17 -0.97
C ALA A 264 -17.70 -11.04 -2.48
N PRO A 265 -18.25 -12.09 -3.13
CA PRO A 265 -18.41 -12.15 -4.58
C PRO A 265 -19.21 -10.98 -5.17
N ALA A 266 -20.28 -10.57 -4.47
CA ALA A 266 -21.16 -9.48 -4.90
C ALA A 266 -20.45 -8.13 -5.10
N LEU A 267 -19.32 -7.89 -4.42
CA LEU A 267 -18.56 -6.64 -4.57
C LEU A 267 -17.76 -6.59 -5.89
N PHE A 268 -17.48 -7.74 -6.50
CA PHE A 268 -16.56 -7.85 -7.64
C PHE A 268 -17.24 -8.30 -8.93
N GLU A 269 -18.38 -9.00 -8.83
CA GLU A 269 -19.14 -9.54 -9.96
C GLU A 269 -19.46 -8.53 -11.06
N ALA A 270 -19.95 -7.34 -10.70
CA ALA A 270 -20.35 -6.33 -11.67
C ALA A 270 -19.17 -5.82 -12.51
N ARG A 271 -18.00 -5.60 -11.89
CA ARG A 271 -16.79 -5.16 -12.58
C ARG A 271 -16.17 -6.28 -13.41
N ARG A 272 -16.19 -7.51 -12.90
CA ARG A 272 -15.72 -8.70 -13.61
C ARG A 272 -16.53 -8.98 -14.87
N ALA A 273 -17.86 -8.92 -14.77
CA ALA A 273 -18.77 -9.09 -15.91
C ALA A 273 -18.58 -8.00 -16.97
N ALA A 274 -18.17 -6.81 -16.56
CA ALA A 274 -17.89 -5.67 -17.43
C ALA A 274 -16.37 -5.39 -17.57
N SER A 275 -15.53 -6.43 -17.60
CA SER A 275 -14.06 -6.29 -17.70
C SER A 275 -13.58 -5.52 -18.93
N ARG A 276 -14.36 -5.53 -20.02
CA ARG A 276 -14.10 -4.69 -21.21
C ARG A 276 -14.26 -3.18 -20.95
N ARG A 277 -15.07 -2.81 -19.95
CA ARG A 277 -15.33 -1.42 -19.55
C ARG A 277 -14.43 -0.99 -18.38
N PHE A 278 -14.14 -1.90 -17.47
CA PHE A 278 -13.32 -1.63 -16.29
C PHE A 278 -11.98 -2.36 -16.39
N GLY A 279 -10.89 -1.59 -16.56
CA GLY A 279 -9.54 -2.14 -16.62
C GLY A 279 -9.02 -2.73 -15.30
N VAL A 280 -9.73 -2.50 -14.18
CA VAL A 280 -9.40 -3.07 -12.87
C VAL A 280 -10.67 -3.55 -12.16
N GLU A 281 -10.63 -4.81 -11.71
CA GLU A 281 -11.70 -5.44 -10.94
C GLU A 281 -11.65 -5.01 -9.47
N PHE A 282 -10.48 -5.17 -8.84
CA PHE A 282 -10.26 -4.80 -7.45
C PHE A 282 -9.96 -3.30 -7.35
N THR A 283 -10.80 -2.58 -6.63
CA THR A 283 -10.54 -1.20 -6.23
C THR A 283 -10.20 -1.16 -4.74
N ARG A 284 -9.46 -0.13 -4.30
CA ARG A 284 -9.19 0.09 -2.86
C ARG A 284 -10.47 0.00 -2.01
N ARG A 285 -11.52 0.72 -2.42
CA ARG A 285 -12.80 0.76 -1.69
C ARG A 285 -13.47 -0.62 -1.62
N SER A 286 -13.54 -1.35 -2.73
CA SER A 286 -14.16 -2.68 -2.74
C SER A 286 -13.38 -3.69 -1.90
N VAL A 287 -12.04 -3.58 -1.89
CA VAL A 287 -11.18 -4.45 -1.06
C VAL A 287 -11.33 -4.11 0.43
N GLU A 288 -11.33 -2.84 0.80
CA GLU A 288 -11.61 -2.41 2.18
C GLU A 288 -12.99 -2.91 2.67
N GLN A 289 -14.01 -2.82 1.81
CA GLN A 289 -15.35 -3.33 2.10
C GLN A 289 -15.37 -4.86 2.25
N ALA A 290 -14.70 -5.60 1.37
CA ALA A 290 -14.62 -7.06 1.45
C ALA A 290 -13.91 -7.53 2.74
N LEU A 291 -12.90 -6.78 3.18
CA LEU A 291 -12.11 -7.08 4.36
C LEU A 291 -12.76 -6.62 5.68
N ALA A 292 -13.80 -5.79 5.61
CA ALA A 292 -14.55 -5.33 6.77
C ALA A 292 -15.20 -6.54 7.47
N GLY A 293 -14.76 -6.82 8.71
CA GLY A 293 -15.25 -7.98 9.47
C GLY A 293 -14.66 -9.33 9.06
N ALA A 294 -13.73 -9.39 8.10
CA ALA A 294 -13.07 -10.64 7.72
C ALA A 294 -12.25 -11.24 8.87
N SER A 295 -12.26 -12.57 8.99
CA SER A 295 -11.46 -13.34 9.94
C SER A 295 -10.24 -13.97 9.26
N LEU A 296 -9.23 -14.39 10.04
CA LEU A 296 -8.08 -15.10 9.45
C LEU A 296 -8.44 -16.42 8.79
N ALA A 297 -9.43 -17.13 9.33
CA ALA A 297 -9.88 -18.39 8.76
C ALA A 297 -10.44 -18.18 7.35
N ALA A 298 -11.21 -17.10 7.15
CA ALA A 298 -11.79 -16.77 5.86
C ALA A 298 -10.77 -16.31 4.80
N LEU A 299 -9.58 -15.86 5.22
CA LEU A 299 -8.50 -15.38 4.34
C LEU A 299 -7.43 -16.45 4.03
N ARG A 300 -7.61 -17.69 4.52
CA ARG A 300 -6.71 -18.82 4.23
C ARG A 300 -7.28 -19.81 3.21
N ALA A 301 -8.52 -19.60 2.77
CA ALA A 301 -9.27 -20.48 1.89
C ALA A 301 -8.85 -20.31 0.42
#